data_AF-S2EVK0-F1
#
_entry.id   AF-S2EVK0-F1
#
_cell.length_a   1.000
_cell.length_b   1.000
_cell.length_c   1.000
_cell.angle_alpha   90.00
_cell.angle_beta   90.00
_cell.angle_gamma   90.00
#
_symmetry.space_group_name_H-M   'P 1'
#
loop_
_entity.id
_entity.type
_entity.pdbx_description
1 polymer ?
#
loop_
_entity_poly.entity_id
_entity_poly.type
_entity_poly.pdbx_seq_one_letter_code
_entity_poly.pdbx_strand_id
1 'polypeptide(L)'
;MKLLLVFILAYVLIFLIDNNSFADKSTFFDSVKFIQYLDENTALEEVRNGNLDIYYDKISPDRLSEQKSREGLKVFDSAGGSYSILVNPAESNEFNPFSLKEVRFALNYLIDRKLIVNELMGGYGAPTVSYYSPSDPEYVTV
;
A
#
# COMPACT_ATOMS: atom_id res chain seq x y z
N MET A 1 57.93 20.67 -25.71
CA MET A 1 56.48 20.95 -25.80
C MET A 1 55.66 19.82 -26.42
N LYS A 2 56.00 19.30 -27.61
CA LYS A 2 55.21 18.23 -28.26
C LYS A 2 55.08 16.94 -27.42
N LEU A 3 56.15 16.50 -26.77
CA LEU A 3 56.12 15.33 -25.88
C LEU A 3 55.24 15.54 -24.63
N LEU A 4 55.27 16.74 -24.04
CA LEU A 4 54.44 17.10 -22.88
C LEU A 4 52.94 17.07 -23.22
N LEU A 5 52.58 17.56 -24.41
CA LEU A 5 51.21 17.51 -24.92
C LEU A 5 50.70 16.08 -25.09
N VAL A 6 51.56 15.15 -25.52
CA VAL A 6 51.20 13.73 -25.64
C VAL A 6 50.89 13.12 -24.28
N PHE A 7 51.67 13.43 -23.24
CA PHE A 7 51.41 12.95 -21.88
C PHE A 7 50.13 13.53 -21.29
N ILE A 8 49.86 14.82 -21.50
CA ILE A 8 48.61 15.45 -21.05
C ILE A 8 47.42 14.82 -21.77
N LEU A 9 47.53 14.59 -23.08
CA LEU A 9 46.46 13.97 -23.87
C LEU A 9 46.19 12.53 -23.42
N ALA A 10 47.24 11.74 -23.15
CA ALA A 10 47.11 10.39 -22.64
C ALA A 10 46.45 10.36 -21.25
N TYR A 11 46.80 11.30 -20.37
CA TYR A 11 46.21 11.41 -19.04
C TYR A 11 44.72 11.80 -19.09
N VAL A 12 44.36 12.74 -19.97
CA VAL A 12 42.95 13.12 -20.21
C VAL A 12 42.17 11.95 -20.81
N LEU A 13 42.77 11.16 -21.71
CA LEU A 13 42.12 9.98 -22.27
C LEU A 13 41.79 8.94 -21.20
N ILE A 14 42.73 8.66 -20.29
CA ILE A 14 42.53 7.70 -19.18
C ILE A 14 41.38 8.18 -18.28
N PHE A 15 41.36 9.47 -17.92
CA PHE A 15 40.29 10.06 -17.12
C PHE A 15 38.91 10.03 -17.79
N LEU A 16 38.84 10.08 -19.12
CA LEU A 16 37.59 10.00 -19.87
C LEU A 16 37.05 8.57 -19.99
N ILE A 17 37.92 7.56 -19.97
CA ILE A 17 37.57 6.14 -20.12
C ILE A 17 37.13 5.52 -18.78
N ASP A 18 37.56 6.08 -17.64
CA ASP A 18 37.21 5.59 -16.29
C ASP A 18 35.85 6.07 -15.74
N ASN A 19 34.94 6.57 -16.59
CA ASN A 19 33.55 6.84 -16.21
C ASN A 19 32.70 5.56 -16.17
N ASN A 20 33.18 4.51 -15.50
CA ASN A 20 32.36 3.37 -15.18
C ASN A 20 31.42 3.74 -14.02
N SER A 21 30.24 4.25 -14.36
CA SER A 21 29.14 4.37 -13.40
C SER A 21 28.64 2.96 -13.06
N PHE A 22 29.12 2.40 -11.96
CA PHE A 22 28.50 1.20 -11.38
C PHE A 22 27.21 1.65 -10.70
N ALA A 23 26.08 1.04 -11.10
CA ALA A 23 24.85 1.17 -10.32
C ALA A 23 25.13 0.68 -8.89
N ASP A 24 24.59 1.36 -7.88
CA ASP A 24 24.48 0.79 -6.54
C ASP A 24 23.91 -0.63 -6.64
N LYS A 25 24.42 -1.56 -5.82
CA LYS A 25 24.10 -2.99 -5.88
C LYS A 25 22.65 -3.20 -6.34
N SER A 26 22.51 -3.84 -7.51
CA SER A 26 21.22 -4.34 -7.99
C SER A 26 20.52 -5.11 -6.87
N THR A 27 19.19 -5.13 -6.92
CA THR A 27 18.30 -5.80 -5.96
C THR A 27 18.89 -7.09 -5.39
N PHE A 28 18.66 -7.37 -4.10
CA PHE A 28 19.15 -8.59 -3.42
C PHE A 28 18.47 -9.89 -3.91
N PHE A 29 17.75 -9.86 -5.03
CA PHE A 29 17.04 -10.98 -5.63
C PHE A 29 17.24 -10.96 -7.16
N ASP A 30 17.20 -12.14 -7.77
CA ASP A 30 17.29 -12.32 -9.22
C ASP A 30 15.92 -12.24 -9.92
N SER A 31 14.84 -12.59 -9.22
CA SER A 31 13.48 -12.59 -9.77
C SER A 31 12.41 -12.37 -8.71
N VAL A 32 11.24 -11.89 -9.15
CA VAL A 32 10.02 -11.79 -8.33
C VAL A 32 8.92 -12.55 -9.04
N LYS A 33 8.23 -13.44 -8.30
CA LYS A 33 7.10 -14.21 -8.81
C LYS A 33 5.84 -13.80 -8.06
N PHE A 34 4.83 -13.33 -8.80
CA PHE A 34 3.51 -13.08 -8.25
C PHE A 34 2.67 -14.35 -8.34
N ILE A 35 2.13 -14.78 -7.20
CA ILE A 35 1.25 -15.94 -7.11
C ILE A 35 -0.07 -15.47 -6.55
N GLN A 36 -1.17 -15.84 -7.22
CA GLN A 36 -2.51 -15.48 -6.77
C GLN A 36 -3.10 -16.62 -5.95
N TYR A 37 -3.52 -16.29 -4.73
CA TYR A 37 -4.37 -17.11 -3.89
C TYR A 37 -5.71 -16.40 -3.72
N LEU A 38 -6.80 -17.10 -3.99
CA LEU A 38 -8.15 -16.56 -3.77
C LEU A 38 -8.60 -16.71 -2.32
N ASP A 39 -8.05 -17.71 -1.63
CA ASP A 39 -8.29 -17.97 -0.22
C ASP A 39 -7.11 -17.44 0.60
N GLU A 40 -7.38 -16.48 1.47
CA GLU A 40 -6.37 -15.82 2.31
C GLU A 40 -5.81 -16.76 3.39
N ASN A 41 -6.55 -17.78 3.86
CA ASN A 41 -5.99 -18.76 4.80
C ASN A 41 -4.89 -19.58 4.14
N THR A 42 -5.12 -20.04 2.91
CA THR A 42 -4.12 -20.74 2.10
C THR A 42 -2.88 -19.87 1.91
N ALA A 43 -3.05 -18.58 1.58
CA ALA A 43 -1.93 -17.66 1.43
C ALA A 43 -1.09 -17.52 2.72
N LEU A 44 -1.75 -17.44 3.88
CA LEU A 44 -1.07 -17.35 5.18
C LEU A 44 -0.32 -18.62 5.54
N GLU A 45 -0.87 -19.80 5.26
CA GLU A 45 -0.17 -21.07 5.47
C GLU A 45 1.06 -21.20 4.56
N GLU A 46 0.98 -20.74 3.31
CA GLU A 46 2.12 -20.74 2.39
C GLU A 46 3.25 -19.83 2.88
N VAL A 47 2.91 -18.68 3.49
CA VAL A 47 3.91 -17.84 4.18
C VAL A 47 4.51 -18.56 5.37
N ARG A 48 3.66 -19.15 6.22
CA ARG A 48 4.11 -19.86 7.43
C ARG A 48 5.05 -21.03 7.10
N ASN A 49 4.78 -21.73 6.01
CA ASN A 49 5.57 -22.87 5.55
C ASN A 49 6.81 -22.47 4.73
N GLY A 50 7.00 -21.18 4.44
CA GLY A 50 8.15 -20.66 3.69
C GLY A 50 8.07 -20.88 2.17
N ASN A 51 6.90 -21.22 1.64
CA ASN A 51 6.65 -21.33 0.20
C ASN A 51 6.34 -19.98 -0.45
N LEU A 52 5.85 -19.02 0.35
CA LEU A 52 5.59 -17.63 -0.05
C LEU A 52 6.39 -16.70 0.86
N ASP A 53 7.22 -15.83 0.28
CA ASP A 53 8.03 -14.91 1.08
C ASP A 53 7.17 -13.84 1.77
N ILE A 54 6.16 -13.32 1.06
CA ILE A 54 5.30 -12.23 1.53
C ILE A 54 3.87 -12.43 1.01
N TYR A 55 2.89 -12.38 1.91
CA TYR A 55 1.50 -12.10 1.55
C TYR A 55 1.28 -10.59 1.57
N TYR A 56 1.08 -9.99 0.39
CA TYR A 56 1.01 -8.54 0.21
C TYR A 56 -0.45 -8.05 0.12
N ASP A 57 -1.22 -8.30 1.17
CA ASP A 57 -2.57 -7.75 1.34
C ASP A 57 -2.92 -7.66 2.83
N LYS A 58 -4.06 -7.04 3.15
CA LYS A 58 -4.61 -6.98 4.49
C LYS A 58 -5.01 -8.37 4.98
N ILE A 59 -4.81 -8.59 6.28
CA ILE A 59 -5.22 -9.81 6.96
C ILE A 59 -6.40 -9.47 7.85
N SER A 60 -7.44 -10.31 7.83
CA SER A 60 -8.59 -10.10 8.69
C SER A 60 -8.19 -10.20 10.18
N PRO A 61 -8.55 -9.23 11.04
CA PRO A 61 -8.11 -9.17 12.45
C PRO A 61 -8.44 -10.42 13.28
N ASP A 62 -9.58 -11.04 13.02
CA ASP A 62 -10.04 -12.26 13.68
C ASP A 62 -9.06 -13.43 13.47
N ARG A 63 -8.39 -13.48 12.32
CA ARG A 63 -7.42 -14.53 11.97
C ARG A 63 -6.09 -14.43 12.70
N LEU A 64 -5.76 -13.26 13.23
CA LEU A 64 -4.51 -13.01 13.96
C LEU A 64 -4.73 -12.66 15.44
N SER A 65 -5.94 -12.92 15.95
CA SER A 65 -6.40 -12.55 17.29
C SER A 65 -5.70 -13.36 18.41
N GLU A 66 -5.33 -14.61 18.12
CA GLU A 66 -4.65 -15.48 19.07
C GLU A 66 -3.14 -15.47 18.87
N GLN A 67 -2.36 -15.56 19.96
CA GLN A 67 -0.90 -15.66 19.85
C GLN A 67 -0.44 -16.83 18.96
N LYS A 68 -1.12 -17.98 19.06
CA LYS A 68 -0.82 -19.18 18.27
C LYS A 68 -1.01 -18.95 16.77
N SER A 69 -1.99 -18.15 16.36
CA SER A 69 -2.26 -17.85 14.95
C SER A 69 -1.11 -17.07 14.28
N ARG A 70 -0.32 -16.35 15.08
CA ARG A 70 0.84 -15.54 14.64
C ARG A 70 2.14 -16.33 14.63
N GLU A 71 2.15 -17.57 15.11
CA GLU A 71 3.35 -18.41 15.11
C GLU A 71 3.82 -18.67 13.67
N GLY A 72 5.12 -18.49 13.43
CA GLY A 72 5.72 -18.60 12.10
C GLY A 72 5.40 -17.45 11.14
N LEU A 73 4.69 -16.41 11.59
CA LEU A 73 4.35 -15.23 10.78
C LEU A 73 4.98 -13.96 11.35
N LYS A 74 5.58 -13.15 10.47
CA LYS A 74 5.95 -11.78 10.79
C LYS A 74 4.91 -10.83 10.22
N VAL A 75 4.06 -10.32 11.10
CA VAL A 75 2.97 -9.41 10.74
C VAL A 75 3.41 -7.97 10.94
N PHE A 76 3.06 -7.09 10.00
CA PHE A 76 3.36 -5.67 10.06
C PHE A 76 2.07 -4.88 10.11
N ASP A 77 1.99 -3.92 11.03
CA ASP A 77 0.93 -2.92 11.01
C ASP A 77 1.26 -1.87 9.95
N SER A 78 0.26 -1.52 9.13
CA SER A 78 0.40 -0.50 8.10
C SER A 78 -0.82 0.40 8.11
N ALA A 79 -0.59 1.71 8.03
CA ALA A 79 -1.65 2.65 7.70
C ALA A 79 -1.82 2.64 6.19
N GLY A 80 -2.89 2.01 5.70
CA GLY A 80 -3.13 1.91 4.28
C GLY A 80 -4.54 1.44 3.94
N GLY A 81 -5.05 1.91 2.81
CA GLY A 81 -6.38 1.61 2.32
C GLY A 81 -7.48 2.45 2.99
N SER A 82 -8.61 2.55 2.29
CA SER A 82 -9.79 3.26 2.78
C SER A 82 -11.04 2.50 2.33
N TYR A 83 -12.03 2.39 3.20
CA TYR A 83 -13.36 1.91 2.83
C TYR A 83 -14.28 3.10 2.65
N SER A 84 -15.03 3.10 1.55
CA SER A 84 -16.03 4.13 1.26
C SER A 84 -17.32 3.48 0.79
N ILE A 85 -18.43 4.14 1.08
CA ILE A 85 -19.73 3.82 0.48
C ILE A 85 -19.91 4.81 -0.66
N LEU A 86 -19.83 4.29 -1.89
CA LEU A 86 -20.06 5.05 -3.10
C LEU A 86 -21.51 4.90 -3.54
N VAL A 87 -22.18 6.02 -3.73
CA VAL A 87 -23.55 6.08 -4.25
C VAL A 87 -23.54 6.81 -5.58
N ASN A 88 -24.42 6.41 -6.51
CA ASN A 88 -24.53 7.03 -7.82
C ASN A 88 -25.34 8.33 -7.75
N PRO A 89 -24.73 9.52 -7.95
CA PRO A 89 -25.44 10.79 -7.88
C PRO A 89 -26.14 11.18 -9.19
N ALA A 90 -26.05 10.37 -10.25
CA ALA A 90 -26.57 10.74 -11.55
C ALA A 90 -28.11 10.83 -11.53
N GLU A 91 -28.62 11.86 -12.20
CA GLU A 91 -30.04 11.92 -12.56
C GLU A 91 -30.37 10.78 -13.54
N SER A 92 -31.58 10.25 -13.42
CA SER A 92 -32.08 9.21 -14.31
C SER A 92 -33.57 9.42 -14.57
N ASN A 93 -34.11 8.67 -15.54
CA ASN A 93 -35.54 8.72 -15.87
C ASN A 93 -36.43 8.14 -14.75
N GLU A 94 -35.85 7.30 -13.89
CA GLU A 94 -36.50 6.78 -12.69
C GLU A 94 -36.08 7.58 -11.46
N PHE A 95 -36.88 7.54 -10.40
CA PHE A 95 -36.52 8.23 -9.17
C PHE A 95 -35.24 7.62 -8.56
N ASN A 96 -34.14 8.38 -8.57
CA ASN A 96 -32.91 8.06 -7.86
C ASN A 96 -32.80 8.93 -6.60
N PRO A 97 -32.93 8.39 -5.37
CA PRO A 97 -32.83 9.19 -4.15
C PRO A 97 -31.43 9.80 -3.97
N PHE A 98 -30.39 9.17 -4.53
CA PHE A 98 -29.02 9.66 -4.43
C PHE A 98 -28.70 10.78 -5.41
N SER A 99 -29.58 11.15 -6.34
CA SER A 99 -29.41 12.39 -7.12
C SER A 99 -29.57 13.63 -6.24
N LEU A 100 -30.37 13.54 -5.17
CA LEU A 100 -30.58 14.59 -4.18
C LEU A 100 -29.38 14.74 -3.25
N LYS A 101 -28.84 15.96 -3.15
CA LYS A 101 -27.68 16.26 -2.31
C LYS A 101 -27.98 16.03 -0.83
N GLU A 102 -29.18 16.38 -0.40
CA GLU A 102 -29.67 16.28 0.98
C GLU A 102 -29.70 14.83 1.44
N VAL A 103 -30.09 13.90 0.56
CA VAL A 103 -30.09 12.46 0.85
C VAL A 103 -28.67 11.94 1.03
N ARG A 104 -27.75 12.29 0.11
CA ARG A 104 -26.33 11.91 0.24
C ARG A 104 -25.68 12.52 1.49
N PHE A 105 -26.07 13.74 1.86
CA PHE A 105 -25.61 14.38 3.09
C PHE A 105 -26.15 13.66 4.32
N ALA A 106 -27.45 13.35 4.37
CA ALA A 106 -28.05 12.59 5.48
C ALA A 106 -27.42 11.20 5.65
N LEU A 107 -27.09 10.51 4.56
CA LEU A 107 -26.41 9.21 4.59
C LEU A 107 -25.12 9.24 5.42
N ASN A 108 -24.36 10.35 5.38
CA ASN A 108 -23.13 10.48 6.17
C ASN A 108 -23.37 10.43 7.69
N TYR A 109 -24.56 10.79 8.17
CA TYR A 109 -24.93 10.77 9.59
C TYR A 109 -25.61 9.46 10.01
N LEU A 110 -26.13 8.69 9.05
CA LEU A 110 -26.71 7.37 9.32
C LEU A 110 -25.64 6.27 9.46
N ILE A 111 -24.45 6.49 8.90
CA ILE A 111 -23.35 5.52 8.98
C ILE A 111 -22.61 5.67 10.31
N ASP A 112 -22.75 4.66 11.17
CA ASP A 112 -21.95 4.53 12.39
C ASP A 112 -20.54 4.01 12.06
N ARG A 113 -19.62 4.96 11.81
CA ARG A 113 -18.21 4.65 11.52
C ARG A 113 -17.48 4.03 12.71
N LYS A 114 -17.89 4.35 13.95
CA LYS A 114 -17.26 3.78 15.16
C LYS A 114 -17.62 2.32 15.29
N LEU A 115 -18.89 1.97 15.07
CA LEU A 115 -19.33 0.58 15.03
C LEU A 115 -18.59 -0.20 13.94
N ILE A 116 -18.46 0.34 12.73
CA ILE A 116 -17.71 -0.35 11.66
C ILE A 116 -16.27 -0.64 12.09
N VAL A 117 -15.55 0.37 12.61
CA VAL A 117 -14.16 0.20 13.04
C VAL A 117 -14.04 -0.81 14.18
N ASN A 118 -14.90 -0.70 15.20
CA ASN A 118 -14.77 -1.52 16.40
C ASN A 118 -15.23 -2.96 16.16
N GLU A 119 -16.38 -3.15 15.53
CA GLU A 119 -17.04 -4.46 15.42
C GLU A 119 -16.63 -5.22 14.15
N LEU A 120 -16.52 -4.53 13.00
CA LEU A 120 -16.20 -5.19 11.73
C LEU A 120 -14.70 -5.24 11.46
N MET A 121 -13.97 -4.20 11.87
CA MET A 121 -12.52 -4.11 11.66
C MET A 121 -11.72 -4.47 12.91
N GLY A 122 -12.36 -4.93 13.99
CA GLY A 122 -11.67 -5.35 15.22
C GLY A 122 -10.79 -4.26 15.84
N GLY A 123 -11.10 -2.97 15.60
CA GLY A 123 -10.29 -1.83 16.01
C GLY A 123 -9.14 -1.45 15.08
N TYR A 124 -8.87 -2.22 14.01
CA TYR A 124 -7.79 -1.95 13.05
C TYR A 124 -8.21 -0.95 11.97
N GLY A 125 -8.57 0.26 12.38
CA GLY A 125 -8.92 1.35 11.49
C GLY A 125 -9.21 2.65 12.23
N ALA A 126 -9.43 3.72 11.47
CA ALA A 126 -9.81 5.02 12.02
C ALA A 126 -11.05 5.56 11.27
N PRO A 127 -12.06 6.08 12.00
CA PRO A 127 -13.17 6.77 11.35
C PRO A 127 -12.66 7.94 10.50
N THR A 128 -13.11 8.00 9.25
CA THR A 128 -12.74 9.06 8.31
C THR A 128 -13.98 9.82 7.85
N VAL A 129 -13.90 11.15 7.86
CA VAL A 129 -14.98 12.08 7.45
C VAL A 129 -14.57 13.02 6.32
N SER A 130 -13.30 12.99 5.94
CA SER A 130 -12.72 13.81 4.87
C SER A 130 -12.18 12.91 3.75
N TYR A 131 -11.78 13.50 2.63
CA TYR A 131 -11.07 12.76 1.58
C TYR A 131 -9.68 12.29 2.04
N TYR A 132 -9.06 13.03 2.96
CA TYR A 132 -7.82 12.63 3.62
C TYR A 132 -8.12 11.77 4.85
N SER A 133 -7.41 10.66 4.94
CA SER A 133 -7.33 9.82 6.14
C SER A 133 -6.53 10.52 7.23
N PRO A 134 -6.79 10.26 8.53
CA PRO A 134 -5.93 10.72 9.62
C PRO A 134 -4.44 10.30 9.50
N SER A 135 -4.13 9.32 8.66
CA SER A 135 -2.76 8.90 8.34
C SER A 135 -2.08 9.76 7.27
N ASP A 136 -2.84 10.58 6.53
CA ASP A 136 -2.31 11.37 5.44
C ASP A 136 -1.66 12.64 5.99
N PRO A 137 -0.45 13.02 5.54
CA PRO A 137 0.22 14.25 5.97
C PRO A 137 -0.65 15.51 5.82
N GLU A 138 -1.49 15.55 4.80
CA GLU A 138 -2.37 16.67 4.48
C GLU A 138 -3.61 16.76 5.39
N TYR A 139 -3.92 15.74 6.20
CA TYR A 139 -5.12 15.72 7.05
C TYR A 139 -5.23 16.94 7.98
N VAL A 140 -4.10 17.46 8.46
CA VAL A 140 -4.06 18.64 9.34
C VAL A 140 -4.42 19.96 8.64
N THR A 141 -4.58 19.94 7.32
CA THR A 141 -4.86 21.15 6.50
C THR A 141 -6.33 21.30 6.13
N VAL A 142 -7.16 20.32 6.49
CA VAL A 142 -8.58 20.21 6.11
C VAL A 142 -9.50 20.67 7.23
#